data_AF-K2NTL5-F1
#
_entry.id   AF-K2NTL5-F1
#
_cell.length_a   1.000
_cell.length_b   1.000
_cell.length_c   1.000
_cell.angle_alpha   90.00
_cell.angle_beta   90.00
_cell.angle_gamma   90.00
#
_symmetry.space_group_name_H-M   'P 1'
#
loop_
_entity.id
_entity.type
_entity.pdbx_description
1 polymer ?
#
loop_
_entity_poly.entity_id
_entity_poly.type
_entity_poly.pdbx_seq_one_letter_code
_entity_poly.pdbx_strand_id
1 'polypeptide(L)'
;MPEIIETTVYRLDELSDAAKDKARAWYREGGFDYDWYDAVYEDFQRIADILGICFKTSAVRLMGGGSRQEPRIWFRGFWSQGDGACWEGFYSYRKNASAEIRSYAPQDVKLHEIADALLAIQRCNFYQLRAEASHRGHYYHEYCMSISVERDSPTYQDMTVDAEEVVIEALRDLARWLYRQLEREYEYLTSDEAVDESIVANEYTFTAAGRRFG
;
A
#
# COMPACT_ATOMS: atom_id res chain seq x y z
N MET A 1 -45.60 3.85 26.18
CA MET A 1 -45.63 2.43 25.75
C MET A 1 -44.83 2.33 24.47
N PRO A 2 -43.94 1.35 24.31
CA PRO A 2 -43.28 1.10 23.04
C PRO A 2 -44.28 0.52 22.02
N GLU A 3 -44.16 0.91 20.76
CA GLU A 3 -44.84 0.29 19.61
C GLU A 3 -43.88 -0.70 18.92
N ILE A 4 -44.42 -1.84 18.47
CA ILE A 4 -43.65 -2.88 17.77
C ILE A 4 -43.97 -2.78 16.27
N ILE A 5 -42.92 -2.73 15.44
CA ILE A 5 -43.03 -2.77 13.97
C ILE A 5 -42.43 -4.09 13.49
N GLU A 6 -43.20 -4.88 12.76
CA GLU A 6 -42.74 -6.11 12.12
C GLU A 6 -42.27 -5.81 10.69
N THR A 7 -41.04 -6.22 10.34
CA THR A 7 -40.47 -6.04 9.00
C THR A 7 -39.84 -7.34 8.53
N THR A 8 -40.26 -7.83 7.34
CA THR A 8 -39.60 -8.95 6.68
C THR A 8 -38.28 -8.51 6.05
N VAL A 9 -37.23 -9.28 6.31
CA VAL A 9 -35.89 -9.07 5.75
C VAL A 9 -35.39 -10.32 5.05
N TYR A 10 -34.42 -10.13 4.16
CA TYR A 10 -33.89 -11.13 3.23
C TYR A 10 -32.38 -11.18 3.33
N ARG A 11 -31.82 -12.37 3.12
CA ARG A 11 -30.40 -12.59 2.83
C ARG A 11 -30.10 -12.21 1.38
N LEU A 12 -28.83 -12.01 1.07
CA LEU A 12 -28.40 -11.54 -0.25
C LEU A 12 -28.84 -12.48 -1.38
N ASP A 13 -28.73 -13.79 -1.19
CA ASP A 13 -29.09 -14.83 -2.15
C ASP A 13 -30.60 -14.89 -2.44
N GLU A 14 -31.43 -14.40 -1.51
CA GLU A 14 -32.89 -14.32 -1.62
C GLU A 14 -33.38 -13.07 -2.37
N LEU A 15 -32.49 -12.12 -2.67
CA LEU A 15 -32.83 -10.89 -3.38
C LEU A 15 -32.89 -11.11 -4.91
N SER A 16 -33.70 -10.29 -5.58
CA SER A 16 -33.62 -10.15 -7.04
C SER A 16 -32.31 -9.47 -7.46
N ASP A 17 -31.87 -9.67 -8.70
CA ASP A 17 -30.59 -9.11 -9.19
C ASP A 17 -30.50 -7.59 -8.99
N ALA A 18 -31.58 -6.85 -9.31
CA ALA A 18 -31.63 -5.40 -9.09
C ALA A 18 -31.59 -4.99 -7.62
N ALA A 19 -32.02 -5.86 -6.70
CA ALA A 19 -31.90 -5.63 -5.26
C ALA A 19 -30.52 -6.02 -4.74
N LYS A 20 -29.87 -7.05 -5.31
CA LYS A 20 -28.46 -7.39 -5.03
C LYS A 20 -27.54 -6.24 -5.41
N ASP A 21 -27.72 -5.63 -6.57
CA ASP A 21 -26.91 -4.48 -7.00
C ASP A 21 -26.99 -3.31 -6.02
N LYS A 22 -28.18 -3.06 -5.44
CA LYS A 22 -28.37 -2.05 -4.39
C LYS A 22 -27.69 -2.43 -3.08
N ALA A 23 -27.76 -3.71 -2.69
CA ALA A 23 -27.07 -4.22 -1.51
C ALA A 23 -25.55 -4.08 -1.65
N ARG A 24 -24.99 -4.42 -2.83
CA ARG A 24 -23.57 -4.25 -3.14
C ARG A 24 -23.16 -2.79 -3.17
N ALA A 25 -23.96 -1.91 -3.77
CA ALA A 25 -23.69 -0.48 -3.78
C ALA A 25 -23.63 0.08 -2.35
N TRP A 26 -24.57 -0.29 -1.49
CA TRP A 26 -24.54 0.06 -0.07
C TRP A 26 -23.25 -0.40 0.62
N TYR A 27 -22.81 -1.64 0.35
CA TYR A 27 -21.57 -2.16 0.94
C TYR A 27 -20.33 -1.41 0.42
N ARG A 28 -20.27 -1.05 -0.87
CA ARG A 28 -19.16 -0.27 -1.42
C ARG A 28 -19.10 1.16 -0.89
N GLU A 29 -20.23 1.76 -0.55
CA GLU A 29 -20.31 3.13 -0.02
C GLU A 29 -19.76 3.25 1.42
N GLY A 30 -19.79 2.18 2.23
CA GLY A 30 -19.41 2.28 3.65
C GLY A 30 -19.11 0.98 4.39
N GLY A 31 -19.04 -0.16 3.70
CA GLY A 31 -18.70 -1.48 4.27
C GLY A 31 -17.20 -1.74 4.44
N PHE A 32 -16.36 -0.84 3.94
CA PHE A 32 -14.90 -0.82 4.15
C PHE A 32 -14.54 0.13 5.30
N ASP A 33 -15.00 -0.16 6.51
CA ASP A 33 -14.71 0.66 7.70
C ASP A 33 -13.42 0.23 8.43
N TYR A 34 -12.70 -0.74 7.88
CA TYR A 34 -11.41 -1.24 8.38
C TYR A 34 -10.24 -0.83 7.47
N ASP A 35 -9.03 -0.94 8.01
CA ASP A 35 -7.77 -0.67 7.30
C ASP A 35 -7.47 -1.81 6.30
N TRP A 36 -8.26 -1.88 5.24
CA TRP A 36 -8.19 -2.93 4.21
C TRP A 36 -6.81 -3.07 3.55
N TYR A 37 -6.00 -2.01 3.61
CA TYR A 37 -4.67 -1.94 3.05
C TYR A 37 -3.58 -2.52 3.98
N ASP A 38 -3.91 -2.92 5.22
CA ASP A 38 -2.93 -3.36 6.22
C ASP A 38 -2.07 -4.54 5.71
N ALA A 39 -2.68 -5.54 5.07
CA ALA A 39 -1.95 -6.67 4.50
C ALA A 39 -0.96 -6.26 3.40
N VAL A 40 -1.35 -5.30 2.55
CA VAL A 40 -0.48 -4.74 1.51
C VAL A 40 0.68 -3.96 2.13
N TYR A 41 0.41 -3.22 3.21
CA TYR A 41 1.45 -2.49 3.95
C TYR A 41 2.42 -3.42 4.68
N GLU A 42 1.95 -4.52 5.26
CA GLU A 42 2.81 -5.53 5.88
C GLU A 42 3.73 -6.19 4.85
N ASP A 43 3.19 -6.61 3.70
CA ASP A 43 3.98 -7.18 2.60
C ASP A 43 4.99 -6.16 2.05
N PHE A 44 4.57 -4.91 1.86
CA PHE A 44 5.44 -3.84 1.40
C PHE A 44 6.59 -3.57 2.38
N GLN A 45 6.33 -3.60 3.69
CA GLN A 45 7.38 -3.49 4.71
C GLN A 45 8.39 -4.62 4.63
N ARG A 46 7.94 -5.84 4.36
CA ARG A 46 8.83 -6.98 4.17
C ARG A 46 9.71 -6.82 2.93
N ILE A 47 9.13 -6.36 1.82
CA ILE A 47 9.84 -6.07 0.57
C ILE A 47 10.85 -4.95 0.77
N ALA A 48 10.46 -3.86 1.43
CA ALA A 48 11.33 -2.74 1.75
C ALA A 48 12.55 -3.19 2.56
N ASP A 49 12.35 -3.99 3.60
CA ASP A 49 13.45 -4.57 4.39
C ASP A 49 14.41 -5.38 3.51
N ILE A 50 13.89 -6.26 2.65
CA ILE A 50 14.71 -7.06 1.71
C ILE A 50 15.54 -6.16 0.78
N LEU A 51 14.97 -5.05 0.31
CA LEU A 51 15.65 -4.09 -0.56
C LEU A 51 16.60 -3.14 0.18
N GLY A 52 16.70 -3.23 1.51
CA GLY A 52 17.57 -2.38 2.33
C GLY A 52 16.97 -1.01 2.67
N ILE A 53 15.65 -0.93 2.71
CA ILE A 53 14.89 0.27 3.08
C ILE A 53 14.39 0.15 4.51
N CYS A 54 14.66 1.19 5.30
CA CYS A 54 14.16 1.36 6.66
C CYS A 54 13.22 2.57 6.70
N PHE A 55 11.93 2.35 6.98
CA PHE A 55 10.95 3.43 7.03
C PHE A 55 11.17 4.35 8.23
N LYS A 56 10.95 5.65 8.01
CA LYS A 56 10.74 6.57 9.13
C LYS A 56 9.41 6.24 9.78
N THR A 57 9.34 6.38 11.09
CA THR A 57 8.12 6.10 11.85
C THR A 57 7.58 7.35 12.54
N SER A 58 6.28 7.34 12.79
CA SER A 58 5.60 8.31 13.64
C SER A 58 4.97 7.61 14.83
N ALA A 59 5.01 8.26 15.99
CA ALA A 59 4.32 7.76 17.18
C ALA A 59 2.81 8.01 17.05
N VAL A 60 2.02 6.93 17.09
CA VAL A 60 0.55 6.98 17.11
C VAL A 60 0.08 6.62 18.50
N ARG A 61 -0.77 7.48 19.08
CA ARG A 61 -1.35 7.23 20.41
C ARG A 61 -2.42 6.15 20.34
N LEU A 62 -2.32 5.18 21.22
CA LEU A 62 -3.32 4.13 21.39
C LEU A 62 -4.34 4.56 22.45
N MET A 63 -5.58 4.09 22.32
CA MET A 63 -6.67 4.39 23.26
C MET A 63 -6.33 4.02 24.71
N GLY A 64 -5.42 3.07 24.93
CA GLY A 64 -4.94 2.65 26.26
C GLY A 64 -3.78 3.49 26.84
N GLY A 65 -3.45 4.64 26.26
CA GLY A 65 -2.40 5.54 26.77
C GLY A 65 -0.96 5.18 26.34
N GLY A 66 -0.77 4.08 25.62
CA GLY A 66 0.50 3.72 24.97
C GLY A 66 0.68 4.41 23.61
N SER A 67 1.83 4.20 22.98
CA SER A 67 2.07 4.59 21.59
C SER A 67 2.62 3.42 20.78
N ARG A 68 2.18 3.30 19.51
CA ARG A 68 2.82 2.44 18.51
C ARG A 68 3.63 3.28 17.54
N GLN A 69 4.66 2.68 16.96
CA GLN A 69 5.38 3.27 15.84
C GLN A 69 4.70 2.83 14.55
N GLU A 70 4.27 3.78 13.73
CA GLU A 70 3.67 3.52 12.44
C GLU A 70 4.62 3.99 11.34
N PRO A 71 4.93 3.14 10.33
CA PRO A 71 5.74 3.54 9.19
C PRO A 71 5.05 4.66 8.41
N ARG A 72 5.86 5.61 7.93
CA ARG A 72 5.39 6.74 7.13
C ARG A 72 5.15 6.34 5.68
N ILE A 73 4.01 5.70 5.45
CA ILE A 73 3.54 5.24 4.15
C ILE A 73 2.16 5.86 3.92
N TRP A 74 1.96 6.48 2.75
CA TRP A 74 0.69 7.10 2.39
C TRP A 74 0.32 6.79 0.95
N PHE A 75 -0.98 6.74 0.69
CA PHE A 75 -1.53 6.69 -0.65
C PHE A 75 -2.78 7.56 -0.74
N ARG A 76 -3.24 7.80 -1.96
CA ARG A 76 -4.49 8.48 -2.23
C ARG A 76 -5.12 7.93 -3.49
N GLY A 77 -6.41 7.59 -3.40
CA GLY A 77 -7.33 7.42 -4.53
C GLY A 77 -6.95 6.33 -5.53
N PHE A 78 -7.76 6.24 -6.59
CA PHE A 78 -7.61 5.38 -7.79
C PHE A 78 -8.32 6.00 -9.01
N TRP A 79 -8.70 7.28 -8.93
CA TRP A 79 -9.73 7.88 -9.80
C TRP A 79 -9.43 9.32 -10.20
N SER A 80 -8.30 9.89 -9.77
CA SER A 80 -7.91 11.28 -10.03
C SER A 80 -6.46 11.41 -10.46
N GLN A 81 -6.19 12.43 -11.28
CA GLN A 81 -4.82 12.79 -11.61
C GLN A 81 -4.09 13.29 -10.35
N GLY A 82 -2.94 12.68 -10.04
CA GLY A 82 -2.18 12.95 -8.81
C GLY A 82 -2.43 11.96 -7.68
N ASP A 83 -3.24 10.93 -7.93
CA ASP A 83 -3.32 9.74 -7.09
C ASP A 83 -2.02 8.93 -7.20
N GLY A 84 -1.69 8.21 -6.14
CA GLY A 84 -0.42 7.50 -6.04
C GLY A 84 -0.14 7.03 -4.62
N ALA A 85 1.09 6.56 -4.42
CA ALA A 85 1.63 6.27 -3.10
C ALA A 85 3.00 6.93 -2.93
N CYS A 86 3.35 7.24 -1.68
CA CYS A 86 4.66 7.72 -1.29
C CYS A 86 5.00 7.22 0.12
N TRP A 87 6.29 7.32 0.47
CA TRP A 87 6.78 6.89 1.77
C TRP A 87 8.03 7.68 2.16
N GLU A 88 8.36 7.65 3.46
CA GLU A 88 9.62 8.20 3.97
C GLU A 88 10.49 7.11 4.58
N GLY A 89 11.79 7.16 4.31
CA GLY A 89 12.70 6.15 4.79
C GLY A 89 14.14 6.41 4.39
N PHE A 90 15.00 5.48 4.77
CA PHE A 90 16.40 5.44 4.43
C PHE A 90 16.68 4.19 3.61
N TYR A 91 17.42 4.35 2.52
CA TYR A 91 17.94 3.25 1.72
C TYR A 91 19.44 3.09 1.97
N SER A 92 19.88 1.84 2.11
CA SER A 92 21.29 1.47 2.12
C SER A 92 21.48 0.09 1.49
N TYR A 93 22.68 -0.18 0.97
CA TYR A 93 22.95 -1.47 0.36
C TYR A 93 22.75 -2.62 1.35
N ARG A 94 21.88 -3.57 0.98
CA ARG A 94 21.75 -4.86 1.65
C ARG A 94 22.35 -5.96 0.79
N LYS A 95 23.28 -6.72 1.38
CA LYS A 95 23.87 -7.90 0.73
C LYS A 95 22.76 -8.91 0.42
N ASN A 96 22.79 -9.48 -0.78
CA ASN A 96 21.85 -10.48 -1.29
C ASN A 96 20.41 -10.01 -1.57
N ALA A 97 20.08 -8.71 -1.48
CA ALA A 97 18.73 -8.19 -1.75
C ALA A 97 18.10 -8.74 -3.05
N SER A 98 18.87 -8.74 -4.15
CA SER A 98 18.45 -9.24 -5.47
C SER A 98 18.13 -10.75 -5.50
N ALA A 99 18.77 -11.56 -4.67
CA ALA A 99 18.45 -12.99 -4.54
C ALA A 99 17.28 -13.25 -3.59
N GLU A 100 17.25 -12.53 -2.45
CA GLU A 100 16.19 -12.64 -1.45
C GLU A 100 14.84 -12.20 -2.01
N ILE A 101 14.79 -11.11 -2.80
CA ILE A 101 13.53 -10.64 -3.40
C ILE A 101 12.96 -11.65 -4.40
N ARG A 102 13.83 -12.35 -5.14
CA ARG A 102 13.42 -13.42 -6.07
C ARG A 102 12.91 -14.66 -5.36
N SER A 103 13.41 -14.94 -4.16
CA SER A 103 12.87 -16.01 -3.32
C SER A 103 11.53 -15.61 -2.71
N TYR A 104 11.37 -14.33 -2.36
CA TYR A 104 10.18 -13.81 -1.70
C TYR A 104 9.01 -13.61 -2.67
N ALA A 105 9.26 -12.95 -3.79
CA ALA A 105 8.27 -12.62 -4.81
C ALA A 105 8.70 -13.15 -6.19
N PRO A 106 8.77 -14.48 -6.39
CA PRO A 106 9.39 -15.10 -7.57
C PRO A 106 8.76 -14.73 -8.92
N GLN A 107 7.53 -14.23 -8.92
CA GLN A 107 6.79 -13.85 -10.12
C GLN A 107 6.76 -12.32 -10.33
N ASP A 108 7.29 -11.53 -9.39
CA ASP A 108 7.24 -10.08 -9.47
C ASP A 108 8.45 -9.51 -10.21
N VAL A 109 8.28 -9.43 -11.53
CA VAL A 109 9.32 -8.89 -12.44
C VAL A 109 9.71 -7.46 -12.07
N LYS A 110 8.76 -6.63 -11.58
CA LYS A 110 9.05 -5.23 -11.28
C LYS A 110 9.93 -5.09 -10.06
N LEU A 111 9.70 -5.88 -9.01
CA LEU A 111 10.59 -5.94 -7.85
C LEU A 111 11.99 -6.43 -8.21
N HIS A 112 12.09 -7.39 -9.15
CA HIS A 112 13.39 -7.86 -9.64
C HIS A 112 14.15 -6.76 -10.38
N GLU A 113 13.48 -6.01 -11.25
CA GLU A 113 14.07 -4.86 -11.98
C GLU A 113 14.60 -3.80 -11.01
N ILE A 114 13.81 -3.43 -9.99
CA ILE A 114 14.21 -2.46 -8.97
C ILE A 114 15.45 -2.96 -8.23
N ALA A 115 15.45 -4.22 -7.77
CA ALA A 115 16.57 -4.78 -7.04
C ALA A 115 17.86 -4.87 -7.88
N ASP A 116 17.73 -5.17 -9.17
CA ASP A 116 18.87 -5.24 -10.08
C ASP A 116 19.44 -3.87 -10.42
N ALA A 117 18.58 -2.86 -10.60
CA ALA A 117 19.01 -1.47 -10.79
C ALA A 117 19.78 -0.96 -9.57
N LEU A 118 19.25 -1.18 -8.37
CA LEU A 118 19.90 -0.84 -7.10
C LEU A 118 21.23 -1.58 -6.92
N LEU A 119 21.30 -2.87 -7.27
CA LEU A 119 22.53 -3.66 -7.19
C LEU A 119 23.60 -3.16 -8.17
N ALA A 120 23.21 -2.88 -9.41
CA ALA A 120 24.12 -2.42 -10.45
C ALA A 120 24.75 -1.08 -10.06
N ILE A 121 23.94 -0.11 -9.59
CA ILE A 121 24.46 1.20 -9.23
C ILE A 121 25.30 1.17 -7.95
N GLN A 122 24.92 0.32 -6.98
CA GLN A 122 25.74 0.09 -5.78
C GLN A 122 27.11 -0.50 -6.14
N ARG A 123 27.18 -1.44 -7.10
CA ARG A 123 28.46 -2.01 -7.56
C ARG A 123 29.40 -0.95 -8.12
N CYS A 124 28.89 -0.02 -8.92
CA CYS A 124 29.67 1.08 -9.48
C CYS A 124 30.20 2.04 -8.40
N ASN A 125 29.58 2.05 -7.22
CA ASN A 125 29.88 2.93 -6.11
C ASN A 125 30.42 2.18 -4.88
N PHE A 126 31.01 1.00 -5.09
CA PHE A 126 31.61 0.17 -4.04
C PHE A 126 30.68 -0.14 -2.85
N TYR A 127 29.37 -0.21 -3.11
CA TYR A 127 28.32 -0.51 -2.13
C TYR A 127 28.17 0.55 -1.03
N GLN A 128 28.52 1.80 -1.33
CA GLN A 128 28.56 2.91 -0.37
C GLN A 128 27.42 3.92 -0.56
N LEU A 129 26.47 3.69 -1.49
CA LEU A 129 25.37 4.62 -1.67
C LEU A 129 24.36 4.48 -0.52
N ARG A 130 23.92 5.64 -0.02
CA ARG A 130 22.79 5.80 0.88
C ARG A 130 21.82 6.79 0.27
N ALA A 131 20.55 6.65 0.60
CA ALA A 131 19.57 7.67 0.25
C ALA A 131 18.60 7.92 1.40
N GLU A 132 18.12 9.15 1.49
CA GLU A 132 17.02 9.54 2.36
C GLU A 132 15.85 9.99 1.50
N ALA A 133 14.72 9.31 1.66
CA ALA A 133 13.44 9.68 1.08
C ALA A 133 12.60 10.41 2.13
N SER A 134 12.10 11.59 1.76
CA SER A 134 11.19 12.40 2.58
C SER A 134 10.03 12.91 1.73
N HIS A 135 8.92 13.20 2.37
CA HIS A 135 7.73 13.75 1.73
C HIS A 135 7.45 15.16 2.26
N ARG A 136 7.04 16.07 1.37
CA ARG A 136 6.53 17.39 1.76
C ARG A 136 5.34 17.74 0.89
N GLY A 137 4.27 18.22 1.52
CA GLY A 137 3.07 18.74 0.84
C GLY A 137 1.82 17.92 1.15
N HIS A 138 0.80 18.13 0.32
CA HIS A 138 -0.54 17.57 0.53
C HIS A 138 -0.93 16.46 -0.47
N TYR A 139 -0.06 16.19 -1.44
CA TYR A 139 -0.27 15.16 -2.47
C TYR A 139 0.54 13.92 -2.12
N TYR A 140 -0.01 12.73 -2.36
CA TYR A 140 0.63 11.46 -2.06
C TYR A 140 0.85 10.69 -3.36
N HIS A 141 1.98 10.91 -4.00
CA HIS A 141 2.45 10.17 -5.17
C HIS A 141 3.98 10.21 -5.24
N GLU A 142 4.59 9.43 -6.13
CA GLU A 142 6.03 9.17 -6.16
C GLU A 142 6.86 10.43 -6.44
N TYR A 143 6.33 11.36 -7.26
CA TYR A 143 6.99 12.65 -7.52
C TYR A 143 6.91 13.63 -6.35
N CYS A 144 6.13 13.34 -5.29
CA CYS A 144 6.18 14.11 -4.05
C CYS A 144 7.32 13.69 -3.11
N MET A 145 8.05 12.62 -3.46
CA MET A 145 9.22 12.20 -2.70
C MET A 145 10.42 13.06 -3.07
N SER A 146 10.95 13.77 -2.07
CA SER A 146 12.27 14.39 -2.12
C SER A 146 13.28 13.34 -1.66
N ILE A 147 14.16 12.95 -2.57
CA ILE A 147 15.15 11.90 -2.35
C ILE A 147 16.53 12.53 -2.52
N SER A 148 17.36 12.44 -1.48
CA SER A 148 18.77 12.83 -1.53
C SER A 148 19.63 11.58 -1.51
N VAL A 149 20.58 11.48 -2.43
CA VAL A 149 21.52 10.35 -2.53
C VAL A 149 22.90 10.85 -2.12
N GLU A 150 23.62 10.04 -1.36
CA GLU A 150 25.01 10.33 -0.96
C GLU A 150 25.85 9.06 -1.04
N ARG A 151 27.17 9.23 -1.12
CA ARG A 151 28.14 8.14 -1.04
C ARG A 151 28.95 8.26 0.25
N ASP A 152 28.84 7.27 1.12
CA ASP A 152 29.63 7.20 2.36
C ASP A 152 31.06 6.74 2.05
N SER A 153 31.85 7.66 1.47
CA SER A 153 33.25 7.42 1.13
C SER A 153 34.17 7.96 2.24
N PRO A 154 34.99 7.11 2.89
CA PRO A 154 36.01 7.55 3.86
C PRO A 154 37.04 8.53 3.29
N THR A 155 37.22 8.54 1.97
CA THR A 155 38.17 9.39 1.25
C THR A 155 37.49 10.54 0.49
N TYR A 156 36.23 10.87 0.79
CA TYR A 156 35.45 11.92 0.10
C TYR A 156 35.40 11.78 -1.44
N GLN A 157 35.38 10.55 -1.96
CA GLN A 157 35.13 10.30 -3.38
C GLN A 157 33.66 10.55 -3.70
N ASP A 158 33.41 11.29 -4.77
CA ASP A 158 32.07 11.49 -5.31
C ASP A 158 31.45 10.18 -5.80
N MET A 159 30.13 10.18 -5.90
CA MET A 159 29.39 9.10 -6.56
C MET A 159 29.55 9.15 -8.08
N THR A 160 29.19 8.06 -8.76
CA THR A 160 29.10 8.07 -10.22
C THR A 160 28.02 9.06 -10.70
N VAL A 161 28.21 9.64 -11.88
CA VAL A 161 27.36 10.72 -12.43
C VAL A 161 25.88 10.35 -12.50
N ASP A 162 25.59 9.07 -12.73
CA ASP A 162 24.25 8.50 -12.85
C ASP A 162 23.65 7.99 -11.52
N ALA A 163 24.43 8.00 -10.43
CA ALA A 163 24.03 7.34 -9.18
C ALA A 163 22.78 7.95 -8.56
N GLU A 164 22.69 9.28 -8.55
CA GLU A 164 21.54 9.99 -7.99
C GLU A 164 20.27 9.65 -8.75
N GLU A 165 20.26 9.82 -10.07
CA GLU A 165 19.09 9.58 -10.92
C GLU A 165 18.60 8.12 -10.84
N VAL A 166 19.52 7.15 -10.91
CA VAL A 166 19.17 5.72 -10.86
C VAL A 166 18.57 5.33 -9.52
N VAL A 167 19.13 5.82 -8.40
CA VAL A 167 18.57 5.52 -7.07
C VAL A 167 17.21 6.21 -6.89
N ILE A 168 17.07 7.47 -7.31
CA ILE A 168 15.81 8.21 -7.23
C ILE A 168 14.70 7.46 -7.99
N GLU A 169 14.95 7.07 -9.23
CA GLU A 169 13.93 6.39 -10.04
C GLU A 169 13.61 4.99 -9.52
N ALA A 170 14.59 4.26 -8.97
CA ALA A 170 14.34 2.96 -8.34
C ALA A 170 13.43 3.07 -7.10
N LEU A 171 13.63 4.10 -6.26
CA LEU A 171 12.79 4.32 -5.07
C LEU A 171 11.38 4.84 -5.45
N ARG A 172 11.27 5.64 -6.50
CA ARG A 172 9.97 6.04 -7.08
C ARG A 172 9.24 4.88 -7.71
N ASP A 173 9.95 4.00 -8.42
CA ASP A 173 9.39 2.77 -8.97
C ASP A 173 8.84 1.85 -7.89
N LEU A 174 9.48 1.81 -6.72
CA LEU A 174 8.97 1.08 -5.58
C LEU A 174 7.67 1.71 -5.03
N ALA A 175 7.56 3.04 -4.99
CA ALA A 175 6.31 3.72 -4.63
C ALA A 175 5.18 3.46 -5.65
N ARG A 176 5.51 3.46 -6.95
CA ARG A 176 4.58 3.07 -8.03
C ARG A 176 4.14 1.61 -7.93
N TRP A 177 5.06 0.73 -7.53
CA TRP A 177 4.73 -0.67 -7.28
C TRP A 177 3.72 -0.81 -6.13
N LEU A 178 3.97 -0.15 -5.00
CA LEU A 178 3.04 -0.15 -3.85
C LEU A 178 1.64 0.31 -4.28
N TYR A 179 1.58 1.42 -5.01
CA TYR A 179 0.31 1.98 -5.48
C TYR A 179 -0.50 0.98 -6.32
N ARG A 180 0.17 0.23 -7.22
CA ARG A 180 -0.48 -0.81 -8.03
C ARG A 180 -0.97 -2.00 -7.20
N GLN A 181 -0.28 -2.36 -6.11
CA GLN A 181 -0.78 -3.43 -5.23
C GLN A 181 -2.01 -2.95 -4.45
N LEU A 182 -2.01 -1.70 -3.98
CA LEU A 182 -3.17 -1.10 -3.32
C LEU A 182 -4.38 -1.02 -4.26
N GLU A 183 -4.16 -0.66 -5.52
CA GLU A 183 -5.21 -0.62 -6.55
C GLU A 183 -5.79 -2.01 -6.80
N ARG A 184 -4.94 -3.03 -6.96
CA ARG A 184 -5.39 -4.43 -7.15
C ARG A 184 -6.18 -4.96 -5.97
N GLU A 185 -5.73 -4.68 -4.76
CA GLU A 185 -6.43 -5.10 -3.54
C GLU A 185 -7.79 -4.39 -3.45
N TYR A 186 -7.84 -3.09 -3.74
CA TYR A 186 -9.09 -2.34 -3.77
C TYR A 186 -10.06 -2.89 -4.83
N GLU A 187 -9.59 -3.16 -6.05
CA GLU A 187 -10.40 -3.76 -7.12
C GLU A 187 -10.92 -5.15 -6.73
N TYR A 188 -10.07 -5.98 -6.12
CA TYR A 188 -10.46 -7.30 -5.64
C TYR A 188 -11.55 -7.21 -4.57
N LEU A 189 -11.31 -6.40 -3.54
CA LEU A 189 -12.24 -6.25 -2.42
C LEU A 189 -13.58 -5.64 -2.86
N THR A 190 -13.56 -4.72 -3.84
CA THR A 190 -14.77 -4.10 -4.37
C THR A 190 -15.47 -4.91 -5.47
N SER A 191 -14.93 -6.07 -5.87
CA SER A 191 -15.57 -6.97 -6.84
C SER A 191 -16.94 -7.47 -6.34
N ASP A 192 -17.83 -7.82 -7.27
CA ASP A 192 -19.15 -8.33 -6.90
C ASP A 192 -19.02 -9.59 -6.03
N GLU A 193 -18.09 -10.48 -6.35
CA GLU A 193 -17.86 -11.74 -5.64
C GLU A 193 -17.38 -11.51 -4.21
N ALA A 194 -16.35 -10.66 -4.01
CA ALA A 194 -15.83 -10.37 -2.67
C ALA A 194 -16.84 -9.62 -1.81
N VAL A 195 -17.62 -8.72 -2.41
CA VAL A 195 -18.70 -8.01 -1.73
C VAL A 195 -19.81 -8.99 -1.31
N ASP A 196 -20.19 -9.93 -2.17
CA ASP A 196 -21.20 -10.93 -1.86
C ASP A 196 -20.73 -11.83 -0.70
N GLU A 197 -19.49 -12.32 -0.75
CA GLU A 197 -18.88 -13.11 0.33
C GLU A 197 -18.87 -12.33 1.66
N SER A 198 -18.49 -11.05 1.62
CA SER A 198 -18.43 -10.20 2.81
C SER A 198 -19.82 -9.93 3.39
N ILE A 199 -20.83 -9.68 2.54
CA ILE A 199 -22.22 -9.48 2.96
C ILE A 199 -22.77 -10.74 3.63
N VAL A 200 -22.49 -11.91 3.06
CA VAL A 200 -22.93 -13.20 3.60
C VAL A 200 -22.22 -13.50 4.93
N ALA A 201 -20.90 -13.31 5.01
CA ALA A 201 -20.11 -13.57 6.21
C ALA A 201 -20.51 -12.69 7.40
N ASN A 202 -20.86 -11.43 7.15
CA ASN A 202 -21.34 -10.50 8.18
C ASN A 202 -22.84 -10.66 8.49
N GLU A 203 -23.51 -11.61 7.85
CA GLU A 203 -24.92 -11.87 8.04
C GLU A 203 -25.79 -10.61 7.89
N TYR A 204 -25.46 -9.75 6.92
CA TYR A 204 -26.31 -8.61 6.64
C TYR A 204 -27.65 -9.05 6.04
N THR A 205 -28.67 -8.29 6.39
CA THR A 205 -30.05 -8.46 5.97
C THR A 205 -30.56 -7.20 5.26
N PHE A 206 -31.47 -7.41 4.32
CA PHE A 206 -31.97 -6.36 3.45
C PHE A 206 -33.49 -6.42 3.33
N THR A 207 -34.11 -5.29 3.03
CA THR A 207 -35.50 -5.27 2.54
C THR A 207 -35.57 -5.88 1.14
N ALA A 208 -36.77 -6.26 0.66
CA ALA A 208 -36.97 -6.76 -0.71
C ALA A 208 -36.46 -5.80 -1.80
N ALA A 209 -36.32 -4.51 -1.49
CA ALA A 209 -35.78 -3.49 -2.40
C ALA A 209 -34.24 -3.37 -2.36
N GLY A 210 -33.54 -4.23 -1.61
CA GLY A 210 -32.08 -4.23 -1.49
C GLY A 210 -31.51 -3.19 -0.51
N ARG A 211 -32.35 -2.53 0.30
CA ARG A 211 -31.87 -1.59 1.32
C ARG A 211 -31.45 -2.33 2.59
N ARG A 212 -30.27 -1.98 3.13
CA ARG A 212 -29.78 -2.52 4.41
C ARG A 212 -30.81 -2.33 5.53
N PHE A 213 -31.00 -3.36 6.34
CA PHE A 213 -31.90 -3.33 7.49
C PHE A 213 -31.26 -3.96 8.74
N GLY A 214 -31.18 -3.21 9.85
CA GLY A 214 -30.55 -3.67 11.09
C GLY A 214 -29.21 -3.00 11.35
#